data_AF-A0A382ML08-F1
#
_entry.id   AF-A0A382ML08-F1
#
_cell.length_a   1.000
_cell.length_b   1.000
_cell.length_c   1.000
_cell.angle_alpha   90.00
_cell.angle_beta   90.00
_cell.angle_gamma   90.00
#
_symmetry.space_group_name_H-M   'P 1'
#
loop_
_entity.id
_entity.type
_entity.pdbx_description
1 polymer ?
#
loop_
_entity_poly.entity_id
_entity_poly.type
_entity_poly.pdbx_seq_one_letter_code
_entity_poly.pdbx_strand_id
1 'polypeptide(L)' 'MLQYEKKYWKSGKKYLAGIDEAGRGPLAGPVAAAA' A
#
# COMPACT_ATOMS: atom_id res chain seq x y z
N MET A 1 9.30 -9.08 3.65
CA MET A 1 8.75 -8.04 2.76
C MET A 1 7.64 -8.59 1.87
N LEU A 2 7.88 -9.53 0.94
CA LEU A 2 6.85 -9.98 -0.04
C LEU A 2 5.91 -11.12 0.42
N GLN A 3 5.63 -11.25 1.71
CA GLN A 3 4.89 -12.42 2.22
C GLN A 3 3.45 -12.45 1.68
N TYR A 4 2.80 -11.30 1.60
CA TYR A 4 1.38 -11.19 1.27
C TYR A 4 1.16 -11.23 -0.25
N GLU A 5 2.01 -10.55 -1.00
CA GLU A 5 2.04 -10.52 -2.46
C GLU A 5 2.26 -11.94 -3.00
N LYS A 6 3.21 -12.69 -2.42
CA LYS A 6 3.44 -14.09 -2.79
C LYS A 6 2.23 -14.98 -2.54
N LYS A 7 1.48 -14.76 -1.45
CA LYS A 7 0.23 -15.50 -1.18
C LYS A 7 -0.79 -15.26 -2.28
N TYR A 8 -0.98 -13.99 -2.68
CA TYR A 8 -2.00 -13.63 -3.66
C TYR A 8 -1.62 -13.94 -5.10
N TRP A 9 -0.35 -13.79 -5.48
CA TRP A 9 0.17 -14.28 -6.77
C TRP A 9 -0.05 -15.78 -6.93
N LYS A 10 0.25 -16.57 -5.89
CA LYS A 10 -0.01 -18.02 -5.88
C LYS A 10 -1.50 -18.37 -5.99
N SER A 11 -2.39 -17.49 -5.54
CA SER A 11 -3.84 -17.63 -5.71
C SER A 11 -4.36 -17.12 -7.08
N GLY A 12 -3.48 -16.75 -8.00
CA GLY A 12 -3.83 -16.32 -9.36
C GLY A 12 -4.20 -14.84 -9.50
N LYS A 13 -3.96 -14.01 -8.48
CA LYS A 13 -4.18 -12.55 -8.59
C LYS A 13 -3.07 -11.93 -9.42
N LYS A 14 -3.42 -11.41 -10.60
CA LYS A 14 -2.46 -10.85 -11.58
C LYS A 14 -2.02 -9.43 -11.25
N TYR A 15 -2.87 -8.64 -10.61
CA TYR A 15 -2.60 -7.24 -10.28
C TYR A 15 -2.75 -7.04 -8.77
N LEU A 16 -1.73 -6.44 -8.16
CA LEU A 16 -1.65 -6.07 -6.75
C LEU A 16 -1.03 -4.67 -6.70
N ALA A 17 -1.63 -3.77 -5.91
CA ALA A 17 -1.10 -2.44 -5.63
C ALA A 17 -0.86 -2.33 -4.12
N GLY A 18 0.29 -1.78 -3.75
CA GLY A 18 0.59 -1.43 -2.36
C GLY A 18 0.21 0.03 -2.15
N ILE A 19 -0.50 0.33 -1.07
CA ILE A 19 -0.94 1.69 -0.76
C ILE A 19 -0.28 2.13 0.54
N ASP A 20 0.15 3.39 0.58
CA ASP A 20 0.69 4.02 1.79
C ASP A 20 0.29 5.50 1.84
N GLU A 21 0.33 6.07 3.04
CA GLU A 21 0.02 7.47 3.28
C GLU A 21 1.16 8.25 3.94
N ALA A 22 1.22 9.54 3.63
CA ALA A 22 2.10 10.51 4.27
C ALA A 22 1.30 11.73 4.76
N GLY A 23 1.79 12.37 5.82
CA GLY A 23 1.15 13.57 6.38
C GLY A 23 0.17 13.32 7.53
N ARG A 24 0.15 12.12 8.12
CA ARG A 24 -0.64 11.82 9.34
C ARG A 24 -0.15 12.53 10.60
N GLY A 25 1.17 12.73 10.72
CA GLY A 25 1.83 13.23 11.92
C GLY A 25 2.02 14.75 12.08
N PRO A 26 2.10 15.57 11.01
CA PRO A 26 2.21 17.02 11.13
C PRO A 26 1.01 17.67 11.84
N LEU A 27 1.25 18.84 12.45
CA LEU A 27 0.22 19.64 13.15
C LEU A 27 -0.83 20.25 12.19
N ALA A 28 -0.44 20.50 10.93
CA ALA A 28 -1.29 21.00 9.87
C ALA A 28 -0.73 20.60 8.49
N GLY A 29 -1.58 20.62 7.47
CA GLY A 29 -1.27 20.18 6.11
C GLY A 29 -2.13 18.99 5.68
N PRO A 30 -2.19 18.68 4.37
CA PRO A 30 -2.99 17.58 3.87
C PRO A 30 -2.35 16.22 4.18
N VAL A 31 -3.18 15.19 4.28
CA VAL A 31 -2.75 13.79 4.15
C VAL A 31 -2.78 13.44 2.66
N ALA A 32 -1.73 12.75 2.19
CA ALA A 32 -1.65 12.24 0.82
C ALA A 32 -1.44 10.72 0.86
N ALA A 33 -2.07 9.99 -0.05
CA ALA A 33 -1.89 8.56 -0.23
C ALA A 33 -1.62 8.23 -1.71
N ALA A 34 -0.88 7.15 -1.96
CA ALA A 34 -0.52 6.69 -3.31
C ALA A 34 -0.60 5.16 -3.42
N ALA A 35 -0.75 4.65 -4.64
CA ALA A 35 -0.92 3.24 -4.99
C ALA A 35 0.03 2.82 -6.12
#